data_AF-A0A2U1N1C9-F1
#
_entry.id   AF-A0A2U1N1C9-F1
#
_cell.length_a   1.000
_cell.length_b   1.000
_cell.length_c   1.000
_cell.angle_alpha   90.00
_cell.angle_beta   90.00
_cell.angle_gamma   90.00
#
_symmetry.space_group_name_H-M   'P 1'
#
loop_
_entity.id
_entity.type
_entity.pdbx_description
1 polymer ?
#
loop_
_entity_poly.entity_id
_entity_poly.type
_entity_poly.pdbx_seq_one_letter_code
_entity_poly.pdbx_strand_id
1 'polypeptide(L)'
;MALSLTTSIALATILFFVIYKFATRSKSTKNSLPEPWRLPIIGHMHHLIGTIPHRGLMDLARKYGSLMHLQLGEVSTIVVSSPKWAKEILTTYDIAFANRPWTLAGEIVVYRNTNIAAAPYGEYWRRLRKLCTSELMSVKKVKSYQSLREEECWNLVQEIKASGSGIPVNLSENIFKLIATILCRAAFGKGVKDQKECTEIMKEMLREVGGFDVADIFPSKKFLHHLSGKRARLTSIHKKLDNFINNLVAEHTFKTSSKTEETLLDVLLRLKDSAEFPLTADNVKAIILV
;
A
#
# COMPACT_ATOMS: atom_id res chain seq x y z
N MET A 1 10.70 17.30 -43.62
CA MET A 1 9.25 17.28 -43.30
C MET A 1 8.88 18.62 -42.69
N ALA A 2 8.08 19.43 -43.39
CA ALA A 2 7.55 20.65 -42.80
C ALA A 2 6.52 20.28 -41.72
N LEU A 3 6.72 20.75 -40.49
CA LEU A 3 5.71 20.68 -39.44
C LEU A 3 4.46 21.44 -39.95
N SER A 4 3.29 20.82 -39.83
CA SER A 4 2.05 21.48 -40.24
C SER A 4 1.84 22.76 -39.41
N LEU A 5 1.17 23.76 -39.99
CA LEU A 5 0.87 25.03 -39.30
C LEU A 5 0.22 24.79 -37.92
N THR A 6 -0.64 23.77 -37.81
CA THR A 6 -1.29 23.37 -36.56
C THR A 6 -0.29 22.85 -35.51
N THR A 7 0.67 22.00 -35.92
CA THR A 7 1.72 21.54 -35.00
C THR A 7 2.63 22.67 -34.54
N SER A 8 2.96 23.62 -35.42
CA SER A 8 3.77 24.79 -35.07
C SER A 8 3.07 25.71 -34.07
N ILE A 9 1.76 25.97 -34.26
CA ILE A 9 0.96 26.77 -33.31
C ILE A 9 0.84 26.05 -31.95
N ALA A 10 0.62 24.74 -31.94
CA ALA A 10 0.57 23.96 -30.71
C ALA A 10 1.90 24.00 -29.94
N LEU A 11 3.04 23.86 -30.63
CA LEU A 11 4.36 23.95 -30.01
C LEU A 11 4.64 25.36 -29.47
N ALA A 12 4.29 26.40 -30.22
CA ALA A 12 4.47 27.80 -29.79
C ALA A 12 3.63 28.14 -28.56
N THR A 13 2.38 27.67 -28.50
CA THR A 13 1.51 27.86 -27.33
C THR A 13 2.04 27.11 -26.11
N ILE A 14 2.48 25.85 -26.26
CA ILE A 14 3.13 25.09 -25.18
C ILE A 14 4.37 25.82 -24.68
N LEU A 15 5.24 26.28 -25.59
CA LEU A 15 6.46 27.00 -25.25
C LEU A 15 6.16 28.31 -24.50
N PHE A 16 5.19 29.08 -24.97
CA PHE A 16 4.74 30.30 -24.29
C PHE A 16 4.22 30.00 -22.88
N PHE A 17 3.39 28.98 -22.69
CA PHE A 17 2.89 28.58 -21.37
C PHE A 17 4.01 28.14 -20.44
N VAL A 18 5.00 27.39 -20.94
CA VAL A 18 6.18 26.97 -20.17
C VAL A 18 6.98 28.19 -19.73
N ILE A 19 7.31 29.11 -20.66
CA ILE A 19 8.05 30.35 -20.36
C ILE A 19 7.28 31.20 -19.35
N TYR A 20 5.98 31.41 -19.56
CA TYR A 20 5.12 32.16 -18.65
C TYR A 20 5.15 31.58 -17.23
N LYS A 21 5.05 30.25 -17.08
CA LYS A 21 5.11 29.59 -15.77
C LYS A 21 6.49 29.68 -15.11
N PHE A 22 7.56 29.66 -15.89
CA PHE A 22 8.90 29.91 -15.35
C PHE A 22 9.09 31.36 -14.92
N ALA A 23 8.60 32.32 -15.71
CA ALA A 23 8.73 33.76 -15.47
C ALA A 23 7.89 34.22 -14.26
N THR A 24 6.69 33.66 -14.08
CA THR A 24 5.79 33.98 -12.95
C THR A 24 6.08 33.17 -11.69
N ARG A 25 7.21 32.47 -11.64
CA ARG A 25 7.58 31.65 -10.49
C ARG A 25 7.88 32.54 -9.27
N SER A 26 7.12 32.33 -8.20
CA SER A 26 7.40 32.92 -6.89
C SER A 26 8.80 32.52 -6.42
N LYS A 27 9.62 33.51 -6.03
CA LYS A 27 10.94 33.27 -5.42
C LYS A 27 10.75 32.65 -4.04
N SER A 28 11.42 31.52 -3.78
CA SER A 28 11.33 30.83 -2.49
C SER A 28 11.78 31.75 -1.35
N THR A 29 11.07 31.70 -0.23
CA THR A 29 11.37 32.46 0.99
C THR A 29 12.56 31.85 1.75
N LYS A 30 13.23 32.69 2.55
CA LYS A 30 14.56 32.45 3.17
C LYS A 30 14.69 31.24 4.11
N ASN A 31 13.64 30.46 4.37
CA ASN A 31 13.63 29.29 5.27
C ASN A 31 13.07 28.02 4.59
N SER A 32 13.50 27.73 3.35
CA SER A 32 13.08 26.52 2.63
C SER A 32 14.10 25.40 2.80
N LEU A 33 13.61 24.15 2.89
CA LEU A 33 14.47 22.97 2.78
C LEU A 33 15.22 23.00 1.44
N PRO A 34 16.38 22.32 1.33
CA PRO A 34 17.03 22.12 0.04
C PRO A 34 16.05 21.54 -0.99
N GLU A 35 16.01 22.14 -2.18
CA GLU A 35 15.14 21.74 -3.29
C GLU A 35 15.97 21.63 -4.58
N PRO A 36 15.91 20.50 -5.30
CA PRO A 36 16.40 20.43 -6.68
C PRO A 36 15.64 21.41 -7.57
N TRP A 37 16.16 21.65 -8.78
CA TRP A 37 15.39 22.41 -9.75
C TRP A 37 14.13 21.61 -10.17
N ARG A 38 13.05 22.34 -10.49
CA ARG A 38 11.73 21.75 -10.79
C ARG A 38 11.15 22.30 -12.07
N LEU A 39 10.43 21.45 -12.80
CA LEU A 39 9.69 21.83 -14.00
C LEU A 39 8.30 22.39 -13.64
N PRO A 40 7.71 23.24 -14.49
CA PRO A 40 6.32 23.65 -14.35
C PRO A 40 5.40 22.43 -14.33
N ILE A 41 4.31 22.53 -13.56
CA ILE A 41 3.23 21.53 -13.47
C ILE A 41 3.64 20.22 -12.78
N ILE A 42 4.67 19.51 -13.27
CA ILE A 42 5.09 18.20 -12.73
C ILE A 42 6.08 18.30 -11.55
N GLY A 43 6.66 19.48 -11.32
CA GLY A 43 7.63 19.69 -10.25
C GLY A 43 8.90 18.87 -10.45
N HIS A 44 9.27 18.10 -9.42
CA HIS A 44 10.51 17.32 -9.35
C HIS A 44 10.38 15.90 -9.89
N MET A 45 9.18 15.49 -10.36
CA MET A 45 8.94 14.13 -10.84
C MET A 45 9.89 13.69 -11.96
N HIS A 46 10.38 14.62 -12.77
CA HIS A 46 11.31 14.33 -13.86
C HIS A 46 12.65 13.76 -13.39
N HIS A 47 13.10 14.05 -12.16
CA HIS A 47 14.23 13.36 -11.54
C HIS A 47 13.94 11.88 -11.23
N LEU A 48 12.64 11.57 -11.11
CA LEU A 48 12.02 10.26 -10.86
C LEU A 48 12.14 9.25 -12.01
N ILE A 49 12.08 9.79 -13.23
CA ILE A 49 11.72 9.02 -14.43
C ILE A 49 12.83 8.03 -14.78
N GLY A 50 12.45 6.78 -15.04
CA GLY A 50 13.38 5.71 -15.40
C GLY A 50 14.19 5.16 -14.22
N THR A 51 13.97 5.66 -13.00
CA THR A 51 14.63 5.16 -11.79
C THR A 51 13.68 4.31 -10.96
N ILE A 52 14.25 3.42 -10.15
CA ILE A 52 13.51 2.84 -9.03
C ILE A 52 13.35 3.94 -7.98
N PRO A 53 12.11 4.30 -7.53
CA PRO A 53 11.87 5.54 -6.78
C PRO A 53 12.77 5.75 -5.56
N HIS A 54 12.95 4.72 -4.72
CA HIS A 54 13.79 4.83 -3.54
C HIS A 54 15.29 5.03 -3.86
N ARG A 55 15.77 4.53 -5.01
CA ARG A 55 17.15 4.76 -5.46
C ARG A 55 17.33 6.18 -6.02
N GLY A 56 16.38 6.64 -6.83
CA GLY A 56 16.37 8.03 -7.30
C GLY A 56 16.32 9.04 -6.14
N LEU A 57 15.50 8.78 -5.13
CA LEU A 57 15.44 9.57 -3.90
C LEU A 57 16.76 9.56 -3.12
N MET A 58 17.44 8.41 -3.03
CA MET A 58 18.75 8.30 -2.40
C MET A 58 19.81 9.14 -3.12
N ASP A 59 19.85 9.10 -4.45
CA ASP A 59 20.82 9.87 -5.23
C ASP A 59 20.57 11.37 -5.15
N LEU A 60 19.30 11.80 -5.13
CA LEU A 60 18.93 13.17 -4.82
C LEU A 60 19.36 13.57 -3.40
N ALA A 61 19.11 12.73 -2.39
CA ALA A 61 19.49 13.01 -1.01
C ALA A 61 21.01 13.15 -0.82
N ARG A 62 21.81 12.36 -1.56
CA ARG A 62 23.28 12.51 -1.58
C ARG A 62 23.73 13.86 -2.14
N LYS A 63 22.99 14.42 -3.09
CA LYS A 63 23.34 15.67 -3.77
C LYS A 63 22.81 16.92 -3.06
N TYR A 64 21.58 16.87 -2.56
CA TYR A 64 20.88 18.05 -2.02
C TYR A 64 20.76 18.03 -0.49
N GLY A 65 21.04 16.90 0.15
CA GLY A 65 21.00 16.73 1.60
C GLY A 65 19.96 15.71 2.06
N SER A 66 20.16 15.19 3.27
CA SER A 66 19.34 14.11 3.85
C SER A 66 17.95 14.52 4.34
N LEU A 67 17.61 15.80 4.21
CA LEU A 67 16.28 16.34 4.45
C LEU A 67 16.02 17.38 3.37
N MET A 68 15.14 17.07 2.43
CA MET A 68 14.89 17.89 1.25
C MET A 68 13.41 17.93 0.93
N HIS A 69 12.98 18.97 0.21
CA HIS A 69 11.62 19.08 -0.30
C HIS A 69 11.56 18.69 -1.78
N LEU A 70 10.49 17.98 -2.14
CA LEU A 70 10.11 17.66 -3.50
C LEU A 70 8.62 17.97 -3.70
N GLN A 71 8.32 18.91 -4.57
CA GLN A 71 7.03 19.02 -5.24
C GLN A 71 6.83 17.91 -6.28
N LEU A 72 5.89 16.99 -6.08
CA LEU A 72 5.52 15.93 -7.03
C LEU A 72 4.12 16.23 -7.60
N GLY A 73 4.07 16.85 -8.78
CA GLY A 73 2.81 17.40 -9.31
C GLY A 73 2.23 18.44 -8.35
N GLU A 74 1.05 18.17 -7.78
CA GLU A 74 0.39 19.00 -6.76
C GLU A 74 0.78 18.62 -5.32
N VAL A 75 1.46 17.49 -5.12
CA VAL A 75 1.77 16.97 -3.79
C VAL A 75 3.11 17.52 -3.29
N SER A 76 3.07 18.21 -2.15
CA SER A 76 4.26 18.64 -1.41
C SER A 76 4.82 17.46 -0.59
N THR A 77 6.08 17.08 -0.84
CA THR A 77 6.71 15.91 -0.23
C THR A 77 8.02 16.30 0.46
N ILE A 78 8.20 15.87 1.70
CA ILE A 78 9.50 15.97 2.40
C ILE A 78 10.16 14.60 2.36
N VAL A 79 11.40 14.55 1.88
CA VAL A 79 12.19 13.32 1.82
C VAL A 79 13.16 13.30 2.98
N VAL A 80 13.11 12.23 3.75
CA VAL A 80 13.92 12.02 4.95
C VAL A 80 14.86 10.85 4.69
N SER A 81 16.16 11.11 4.72
CA SER A 81 17.20 10.12 4.35
C SER A 81 18.35 10.11 5.35
N SER A 82 18.09 10.41 6.63
CA SER A 82 19.05 10.20 7.72
C SER A 82 18.38 9.62 8.96
N PRO A 83 19.10 8.81 9.76
CA PRO A 83 18.59 8.30 11.03
C PRO A 83 18.17 9.40 12.01
N LYS A 84 18.93 10.52 12.05
CA LYS A 84 18.65 11.67 12.92
C LYS A 84 17.24 12.23 12.65
N TRP A 85 16.95 12.58 11.39
CA TRP A 85 15.66 13.16 11.01
C TRP A 85 14.52 12.14 11.06
N ALA A 86 14.80 10.87 10.74
CA ALA A 86 13.81 9.81 10.87
C ALA A 86 13.38 9.62 12.34
N LYS A 87 14.32 9.63 13.28
CA LYS A 87 14.01 9.59 14.73
C LYS A 87 13.15 10.78 15.13
N GLU A 88 13.55 11.99 14.75
CA GLU A 88 12.81 13.21 15.10
C GLU A 88 11.35 13.17 14.64
N ILE A 89 11.12 12.75 13.40
CA ILE A 89 9.78 12.69 12.78
C ILE A 89 8.94 11.53 13.31
N LEU A 90 9.55 10.36 13.53
CA LEU A 90 8.83 9.15 13.92
C LEU A 90 8.69 8.99 15.44
N THR A 91 9.29 9.87 16.25
CA THR A 91 9.19 9.82 17.71
C THR A 91 8.81 11.18 18.32
N THR A 92 9.65 12.21 18.19
CA THR A 92 9.40 13.52 18.80
C THR A 92 8.13 14.20 18.24
N TYR A 93 7.91 14.08 16.93
CA TYR A 93 6.78 14.69 16.23
C TYR A 93 5.85 13.65 15.60
N ASP A 94 5.81 12.43 16.14
CA ASP A 94 5.12 11.28 15.55
C ASP A 94 3.64 11.57 15.22
N ILE A 95 2.89 12.21 16.12
CA ILE A 95 1.47 12.56 15.93
C ILE A 95 1.29 13.55 14.77
N ALA A 96 2.19 14.51 14.61
CA ALA A 96 2.11 15.51 13.53
C ALA A 96 2.29 14.87 12.15
N PHE A 97 3.07 13.78 12.08
CA PHE A 97 3.33 13.02 10.85
C PHE A 97 2.58 11.68 10.78
N ALA A 98 1.66 11.41 11.72
CA ALA A 98 0.96 10.13 11.80
C ALA A 98 -0.08 9.95 10.69
N ASN A 99 -0.56 11.04 10.08
CA ASN A 99 -1.62 10.97 9.10
C ASN A 99 -1.17 10.28 7.80
N ARG A 100 -2.10 9.59 7.12
CA ARG A 100 -1.85 8.90 5.86
C ARG A 100 -2.39 9.72 4.69
N PRO A 101 -1.61 9.91 3.61
CA PRO A 101 -2.13 10.56 2.42
C PRO A 101 -3.21 9.70 1.77
N TRP A 102 -4.23 10.35 1.23
CA TRP A 102 -5.22 9.66 0.40
C TRP A 102 -4.55 9.13 -0.87
N THR A 103 -4.88 7.90 -1.24
CA THR A 103 -4.49 7.30 -2.52
C THR A 103 -5.69 6.63 -3.17
N LEU A 104 -5.70 6.58 -4.50
CA LEU A 104 -6.74 5.90 -5.27
C LEU A 104 -6.79 4.40 -4.95
N ALA A 105 -5.62 3.76 -4.80
CA ALA A 105 -5.53 2.35 -4.45
C ALA A 105 -6.09 2.09 -3.05
N GLY A 106 -5.77 2.94 -2.08
CA GLY A 106 -6.31 2.87 -0.73
C GLY A 106 -7.82 3.12 -0.67
N GLU A 107 -8.34 4.03 -1.49
CA GLU A 107 -9.78 4.27 -1.62
C GLU A 107 -10.53 3.02 -2.11
N ILE A 108 -10.03 2.40 -3.18
CA ILE A 108 -10.76 1.34 -3.89
C ILE A 108 -10.47 -0.04 -3.29
N VAL A 109 -9.20 -0.45 -3.28
CA VAL A 109 -8.81 -1.82 -2.91
C VAL A 109 -8.83 -2.01 -1.40
N VAL A 110 -8.48 -0.96 -0.65
CA VAL A 110 -8.30 -1.01 0.80
C VAL A 110 -9.53 -0.47 1.54
N TYR A 111 -10.72 -0.75 1.00
CA TYR A 111 -12.01 -0.46 1.63
C TYR A 111 -12.08 0.97 2.20
N ARG A 112 -11.86 1.98 1.34
CA ARG A 112 -11.88 3.41 1.69
C ARG A 112 -10.88 3.81 2.78
N ASN A 113 -9.68 3.22 2.77
CA ASN A 113 -8.63 3.46 3.76
C ASN A 113 -9.11 3.19 5.20
N THR A 114 -9.77 2.06 5.45
CA THR A 114 -10.24 1.74 6.81
C THR A 114 -9.37 0.72 7.53
N ASN A 115 -8.29 0.24 6.92
CA ASN A 115 -7.36 -0.68 7.58
C ASN A 115 -6.30 0.06 8.44
N ILE A 116 -5.54 -0.70 9.23
CA ILE A 116 -4.53 -0.14 10.16
C ILE A 116 -3.36 0.57 9.44
N ALA A 117 -3.07 0.20 8.18
CA ALA A 117 -1.93 0.72 7.42
C ALA A 117 -2.24 2.07 6.72
N ALA A 118 -3.47 2.22 6.21
CA ALA A 118 -3.90 3.32 5.35
C ALA A 118 -4.85 4.31 6.02
N ALA A 119 -5.52 3.93 7.12
CA ALA A 119 -6.49 4.83 7.75
C ALA A 119 -5.85 6.13 8.27
N PRO A 120 -6.52 7.29 8.07
CA PRO A 120 -6.10 8.55 8.66
C PRO A 120 -5.97 8.44 10.18
N TYR A 121 -4.99 9.16 10.74
CA TYR A 121 -4.81 9.19 12.18
C TYR A 121 -6.03 9.84 12.86
N GLY A 122 -6.56 9.21 13.89
CA GLY A 122 -7.75 9.66 14.60
C GLY A 122 -8.21 8.67 15.67
N GLU A 123 -9.36 8.93 16.28
CA GLU A 123 -9.98 8.03 17.27
C GLU A 123 -10.18 6.61 16.72
N TYR A 124 -10.70 6.50 15.50
CA TYR A 124 -10.90 5.21 14.81
C TYR A 124 -9.59 4.42 14.71
N TRP A 125 -8.54 5.03 14.13
CA TRP A 125 -7.25 4.37 13.95
C TRP A 125 -6.60 3.98 15.28
N ARG A 126 -6.69 4.83 16.32
CA ARG A 126 -6.15 4.53 17.66
C ARG A 126 -6.84 3.32 18.28
N ARG A 127 -8.17 3.25 18.20
CA ARG A 127 -8.95 2.10 18.68
C ARG A 127 -8.62 0.84 17.89
N LEU A 128 -8.57 0.93 16.56
CA LEU A 128 -8.18 -0.18 15.69
C LEU A 128 -6.77 -0.68 16.00
N ARG A 129 -5.80 0.21 16.18
CA ARG A 129 -4.42 -0.17 16.55
C ARG A 129 -4.38 -0.88 17.89
N LYS A 130 -5.07 -0.36 18.90
CA LYS A 130 -5.16 -1.00 20.23
C LYS A 130 -5.74 -2.41 20.11
N LEU A 131 -6.84 -2.54 19.38
CA LEU A 131 -7.51 -3.80 19.10
C LEU A 131 -6.57 -4.81 18.41
N CYS A 132 -5.96 -4.44 17.28
CA CYS A 132 -5.06 -5.34 16.56
C CYS A 132 -3.86 -5.73 17.43
N THR A 133 -3.37 -4.83 18.28
CA THR A 133 -2.25 -5.11 19.18
C THR A 133 -2.65 -6.08 20.31
N SER A 134 -3.81 -5.92 20.94
CA SER A 134 -4.24 -6.77 22.05
C SER A 134 -4.72 -8.14 21.59
N GLU A 135 -5.52 -8.17 20.52
CA GLU A 135 -6.21 -9.39 20.09
C GLU A 135 -5.38 -10.21 19.10
N LEU A 136 -4.66 -9.54 18.19
CA LEU A 136 -4.09 -10.19 17.00
C LEU A 136 -2.57 -10.32 17.05
N MET A 137 -1.91 -9.31 17.63
CA MET A 137 -0.45 -9.21 17.68
C MET A 137 0.10 -9.34 19.11
N SER A 138 -0.69 -9.83 20.07
CA SER A 138 -0.18 -10.08 21.41
C SER A 138 0.80 -11.25 21.43
N VAL A 139 1.74 -11.23 22.38
CA VAL A 139 2.74 -12.32 22.54
C VAL A 139 2.06 -13.69 22.66
N LYS A 140 0.93 -13.76 23.38
CA LYS A 140 0.13 -14.98 23.51
C LYS A 140 -0.39 -15.46 22.14
N LYS A 141 -0.96 -14.55 21.34
CA LYS A 141 -1.50 -14.88 20.01
C LYS A 141 -0.41 -15.26 19.01
N VAL A 142 0.72 -14.55 19.01
CA VAL A 142 1.87 -14.88 18.15
C VAL A 142 2.44 -16.27 18.48
N LYS A 143 2.47 -16.63 19.77
CA LYS A 143 2.88 -17.96 20.24
C LYS A 143 1.86 -19.06 19.90
N SER A 144 0.55 -18.79 19.94
CA SER A 144 -0.44 -19.81 19.56
C SER A 144 -0.31 -20.24 18.09
N TYR A 145 0.20 -19.37 17.22
CA TYR A 145 0.48 -19.71 15.82
C TYR A 145 1.87 -20.34 15.59
N GLN A 146 2.61 -20.72 16.64
CA GLN A 146 3.95 -21.32 16.48
C GLN A 146 3.90 -22.65 15.74
N SER A 147 3.09 -23.61 16.21
CA SER A 147 2.96 -24.94 15.60
C SER A 147 2.54 -24.85 14.14
N LEU A 148 1.62 -23.93 13.83
CA LEU A 148 1.19 -23.63 12.46
C LEU A 148 2.36 -23.21 11.56
N ARG A 149 3.21 -22.29 12.02
CA ARG A 149 4.37 -21.83 11.24
C ARG A 149 5.39 -22.95 11.05
N GLU A 150 5.64 -23.74 12.10
CA GLU A 150 6.57 -24.89 12.06
C GLU A 150 6.10 -25.96 11.08
N GLU A 151 4.80 -26.31 11.13
CA GLU A 151 4.16 -27.25 10.21
C GLU A 151 4.33 -26.81 8.75
N GLU A 152 3.97 -25.57 8.43
CA GLU A 152 4.03 -25.07 7.05
C GLU A 152 5.48 -24.90 6.55
N CYS A 153 6.41 -24.52 7.42
CA CYS A 153 7.83 -24.50 7.07
C CYS A 153 8.35 -25.91 6.78
N TRP A 154 7.92 -26.91 7.57
CA TRP A 154 8.29 -28.30 7.35
C TRP A 154 7.70 -28.84 6.04
N ASN A 155 6.45 -28.52 5.73
CA ASN A 155 5.82 -28.87 4.46
C ASN A 155 6.63 -28.35 3.28
N LEU A 156 7.08 -27.09 3.33
CA LEU A 156 7.95 -26.53 2.29
C LEU A 156 9.27 -27.30 2.16
N VAL A 157 9.92 -27.67 3.26
CA VAL A 157 11.14 -28.49 3.23
C VAL A 157 10.88 -29.84 2.56
N GLN A 158 9.75 -30.48 2.86
CA GLN A 158 9.37 -31.74 2.21
C GLN A 158 9.08 -31.56 0.71
N GLU A 159 8.39 -30.49 0.30
CA GLU A 159 8.15 -30.17 -1.12
C GLU A 159 9.47 -29.98 -1.89
N ILE A 160 10.42 -29.25 -1.30
CA ILE A 160 11.76 -29.05 -1.89
C ILE A 160 12.51 -30.38 -1.99
N LYS A 161 12.50 -31.19 -0.93
CA LYS A 161 13.16 -32.50 -0.92
C LYS A 161 12.57 -33.45 -1.96
N ALA A 162 11.24 -33.45 -2.09
CA ALA A 162 10.53 -34.27 -3.07
C ALA A 162 10.77 -33.83 -4.52
N SER A 163 11.15 -32.56 -4.73
CA SER A 163 11.47 -32.04 -6.07
C SER A 163 12.72 -32.70 -6.68
N GLY A 164 13.56 -33.36 -5.88
CA GLY A 164 14.73 -34.10 -6.35
C GLY A 164 16.04 -33.28 -6.34
N SER A 165 17.17 -33.99 -6.25
CA SER A 165 18.49 -33.37 -6.19
C SER A 165 18.89 -32.74 -7.52
N GLY A 166 19.46 -31.53 -7.48
CA GLY A 166 19.95 -30.82 -8.67
C GLY A 166 18.86 -30.11 -9.48
N ILE A 167 17.60 -30.15 -9.06
CA ILE A 167 16.50 -29.46 -9.74
C ILE A 167 16.38 -28.03 -9.19
N PRO A 168 16.43 -27.00 -10.05
CA PRO A 168 16.25 -25.62 -9.63
C PRO A 168 14.86 -25.40 -9.01
N VAL A 169 14.81 -24.70 -7.88
CA VAL A 169 13.57 -24.39 -7.17
C VAL A 169 13.34 -22.89 -7.13
N ASN A 170 12.12 -22.46 -7.45
CA ASN A 170 11.69 -21.06 -7.30
C ASN A 170 11.34 -20.76 -5.84
N LEU A 171 12.35 -20.38 -5.04
CA LEU A 171 12.14 -20.05 -3.63
C LEU A 171 11.22 -18.84 -3.42
N SER A 172 11.19 -17.88 -4.35
CA SER A 172 10.32 -16.70 -4.23
C SER A 172 8.84 -17.09 -4.28
N GLU A 173 8.46 -17.96 -5.20
CA GLU A 173 7.08 -18.47 -5.28
C GLU A 173 6.74 -19.36 -4.09
N ASN A 174 7.66 -20.23 -3.69
CA ASN A 174 7.46 -21.12 -2.56
C ASN A 174 7.31 -20.39 -1.22
N ILE A 175 8.12 -19.35 -0.98
CA ILE A 175 8.02 -18.51 0.21
C ILE A 175 6.73 -17.69 0.19
N PHE A 176 6.35 -17.16 -0.98
CA PHE A 176 5.07 -16.43 -1.10
C PHE A 176 3.89 -17.35 -0.77
N LYS A 177 3.88 -18.56 -1.34
CA LYS A 177 2.89 -19.60 -1.09
C LYS A 177 2.82 -19.95 0.40
N LEU A 178 3.98 -20.17 1.04
CA LEU A 178 4.11 -20.44 2.47
C LEU A 178 3.48 -19.34 3.33
N ILE A 179 3.85 -18.08 3.08
CA ILE A 179 3.32 -16.92 3.83
C ILE A 179 1.81 -16.81 3.65
N ALA A 180 1.32 -16.92 2.42
CA ALA A 180 -0.12 -16.86 2.13
C ALA A 180 -0.89 -17.97 2.86
N THR A 181 -0.39 -19.20 2.87
CA THR A 181 -1.01 -20.32 3.61
C THR A 181 -1.04 -20.06 5.11
N ILE A 182 0.07 -19.63 5.69
CA ILE A 182 0.17 -19.31 7.12
C ILE A 182 -0.86 -18.23 7.48
N LEU A 183 -0.92 -17.14 6.72
CA LEU A 183 -1.85 -16.04 6.97
C LEU A 183 -3.30 -16.48 6.83
N CYS A 184 -3.65 -17.24 5.78
CA CYS A 184 -5.01 -17.73 5.60
C CYS A 184 -5.42 -18.73 6.69
N ARG A 185 -4.53 -19.66 7.08
CA ARG A 185 -4.80 -20.57 8.19
C ARG A 185 -4.93 -19.82 9.52
N ALA A 186 -4.11 -18.81 9.78
CA ALA A 186 -4.23 -17.97 10.97
C ALA A 186 -5.53 -17.16 10.97
N ALA A 187 -5.93 -16.66 9.78
CA ALA A 187 -7.07 -15.78 9.62
C ALA A 187 -8.43 -16.51 9.70
N PHE A 188 -8.51 -17.67 9.03
CA PHE A 188 -9.75 -18.41 8.77
C PHE A 188 -9.73 -19.83 9.37
N GLY A 189 -8.65 -20.23 10.03
CA GLY A 189 -8.48 -21.56 10.63
C GLY A 189 -8.30 -22.70 9.63
N LYS A 190 -8.09 -22.41 8.34
CA LYS A 190 -7.86 -23.39 7.27
C LYS A 190 -7.04 -22.79 6.14
N GLY A 191 -6.40 -23.66 5.35
CA GLY A 191 -5.71 -23.25 4.13
C GLY A 191 -6.69 -22.75 3.07
N VAL A 192 -6.14 -22.09 2.04
CA VAL A 192 -6.91 -21.69 0.87
C VAL A 192 -7.09 -22.89 -0.05
N LYS A 193 -8.34 -23.20 -0.42
CA LYS A 193 -8.62 -24.26 -1.40
C LYS A 193 -8.01 -23.97 -2.77
N ASP A 194 -8.21 -22.74 -3.26
CA ASP A 194 -7.58 -22.25 -4.48
C ASP A 194 -6.41 -21.31 -4.15
N GLN A 195 -5.28 -21.93 -3.81
CA GLN A 195 -4.05 -21.22 -3.47
C GLN A 195 -3.48 -20.41 -4.64
N LYS A 196 -3.76 -20.84 -5.87
CA LYS A 196 -3.31 -20.16 -7.08
C LYS A 196 -4.08 -18.86 -7.27
N GLU A 197 -5.40 -18.91 -7.19
CA GLU A 197 -6.27 -17.73 -7.25
C GLU A 197 -5.88 -16.70 -6.19
N CYS A 198 -5.71 -17.13 -4.93
CA CYS A 198 -5.27 -16.24 -3.85
C CYS A 198 -3.92 -15.58 -4.16
N THR A 199 -2.96 -16.37 -4.64
CA THR A 199 -1.63 -15.87 -4.99
C THR A 199 -1.66 -14.85 -6.12
N GLU A 200 -2.46 -15.10 -7.15
CA GLU A 200 -2.62 -14.21 -8.31
C GLU A 200 -3.29 -12.89 -7.91
N ILE A 201 -4.39 -12.95 -7.15
CA ILE A 201 -5.09 -11.75 -6.65
C ILE A 201 -4.14 -10.90 -5.79
N MET A 202 -3.39 -11.52 -4.87
CA MET A 202 -2.48 -10.80 -3.99
C MET A 202 -1.30 -10.18 -4.77
N LYS A 203 -0.75 -10.88 -5.77
CA LYS A 203 0.29 -10.31 -6.65
C LYS A 203 -0.24 -9.14 -7.48
N GLU A 204 -1.45 -9.24 -8.04
CA GLU A 204 -2.11 -8.15 -8.77
C GLU A 204 -2.31 -6.93 -7.86
N MET A 205 -2.82 -7.14 -6.64
CA MET A 205 -3.00 -6.09 -5.65
C MET A 205 -1.68 -5.40 -5.30
N LEU A 206 -0.64 -6.16 -4.94
CA LEU A 206 0.65 -5.59 -4.52
C LEU A 206 1.30 -4.75 -5.62
N ARG A 207 1.15 -5.15 -6.89
CA ARG A 207 1.65 -4.38 -8.04
C ARG A 207 0.95 -3.03 -8.18
N GLU A 208 -0.35 -2.96 -7.97
CA GLU A 208 -1.14 -1.74 -8.17
C GLU A 208 -1.07 -0.78 -6.96
N VAL A 209 -0.97 -1.32 -5.74
CA VAL A 209 -0.81 -0.54 -4.49
C VAL A 209 0.60 0.04 -4.36
N GLY A 210 1.63 -0.64 -4.89
CA GLY A 210 3.03 -0.21 -4.77
C GLY A 210 3.44 1.00 -5.60
N GLY A 211 2.56 1.54 -6.47
CA GLY A 211 2.85 2.68 -7.34
C GLY A 211 1.83 3.81 -7.20
N PHE A 212 2.23 5.03 -7.58
CA PHE A 212 1.35 6.20 -7.60
C PHE A 212 0.52 6.26 -8.89
N ASP A 213 -0.76 6.61 -8.77
CA ASP A 213 -1.63 7.02 -9.86
C ASP A 213 -1.44 8.50 -10.20
N VAL A 214 -1.91 8.90 -11.40
CA VAL A 214 -2.05 10.32 -11.76
C VAL A 214 -2.97 11.05 -10.77
N ALA A 215 -4.01 10.39 -10.26
CA ALA A 215 -4.89 10.94 -9.23
C ALA A 215 -4.18 11.19 -7.89
N ASP A 216 -3.17 10.39 -7.55
CA ASP A 216 -2.39 10.55 -6.32
C ASP A 216 -1.48 11.78 -6.41
N ILE A 217 -1.01 12.11 -7.62
CA ILE A 217 -0.07 13.20 -7.90
C ILE A 217 -0.79 14.53 -8.23
N PHE A 218 -1.98 14.44 -8.83
CA PHE A 218 -2.82 15.57 -9.22
C PHE A 218 -4.24 15.42 -8.68
N PRO A 219 -4.43 15.45 -7.34
CA PRO A 219 -5.73 15.20 -6.72
C PRO A 219 -6.82 16.21 -7.11
N SER A 220 -6.45 17.45 -7.45
CA SER A 220 -7.43 18.48 -7.85
C SER A 220 -7.89 18.34 -9.31
N LYS A 221 -7.07 17.74 -10.18
CA LYS A 221 -7.34 17.61 -11.63
C LYS A 221 -8.11 16.34 -11.95
N LYS A 222 -9.40 16.31 -11.59
CA LYS A 222 -10.27 15.12 -11.74
C LYS A 222 -10.33 14.55 -13.15
N PHE A 223 -10.24 15.39 -14.19
CA PHE A 223 -10.23 14.91 -15.58
C PHE A 223 -9.03 13.98 -15.88
N LEU A 224 -7.89 14.17 -15.20
CA LEU A 224 -6.71 13.31 -15.36
C LEU A 224 -6.89 11.92 -14.73
N HIS A 225 -7.80 11.77 -13.77
CA HIS A 225 -7.98 10.54 -12.98
C HIS A 225 -8.49 9.38 -13.85
N HIS A 226 -9.07 9.69 -15.01
CA HIS A 226 -9.60 8.71 -15.95
C HIS A 226 -8.58 8.31 -17.03
N LEU A 227 -7.46 9.02 -17.16
CA LEU A 227 -6.50 8.82 -18.26
C LEU A 227 -5.57 7.61 -18.07
N SER A 228 -5.33 7.17 -16.82
CA SER A 228 -4.38 6.09 -16.53
C SER A 228 -4.97 4.67 -16.69
N GLY A 229 -6.30 4.56 -16.77
CA GLY A 229 -7.04 3.30 -16.68
C GLY A 229 -6.89 2.58 -15.32
N LYS A 230 -6.15 3.14 -14.36
CA LYS A 230 -5.82 2.48 -13.10
C LYS A 230 -7.05 2.27 -12.23
N ARG A 231 -7.98 3.22 -12.21
CA ARG A 231 -9.27 3.07 -11.50
C ARG A 231 -10.01 1.80 -11.94
N ALA A 232 -10.09 1.52 -13.25
CA ALA A 232 -10.77 0.33 -13.75
C ALA A 232 -10.06 -0.96 -13.30
N ARG A 233 -8.71 -0.98 -13.34
CA ARG A 233 -7.90 -2.10 -12.85
C ARG A 233 -8.09 -2.33 -11.34
N LEU A 234 -7.99 -1.27 -10.54
CA LEU A 234 -8.21 -1.31 -9.09
C LEU A 234 -9.63 -1.80 -8.75
N THR A 235 -10.65 -1.34 -9.47
CA THR A 235 -12.04 -1.81 -9.27
C THR A 235 -12.18 -3.30 -9.62
N SER A 236 -11.51 -3.78 -10.68
CA SER A 236 -11.50 -5.20 -11.03
C SER A 236 -10.83 -6.04 -9.93
N ILE A 237 -9.66 -5.60 -9.44
CA ILE A 237 -8.95 -6.26 -8.33
C ILE A 237 -9.81 -6.28 -7.07
N HIS A 238 -10.42 -5.15 -6.71
CA HIS A 238 -11.31 -5.06 -5.54
C HIS A 238 -12.46 -6.05 -5.64
N LYS A 239 -13.10 -6.20 -6.81
CA LYS A 239 -14.18 -7.20 -7.01
C LYS A 239 -13.69 -8.64 -6.81
N LYS A 240 -12.55 -9.00 -7.41
CA LYS A 240 -11.97 -10.34 -7.23
C LYS A 240 -11.67 -10.62 -5.75
N LEU A 241 -11.02 -9.66 -5.09
CA LEU A 241 -10.66 -9.74 -3.69
C LEU A 241 -11.88 -9.83 -2.77
N ASP A 242 -12.90 -8.99 -3.01
CA ASP A 242 -14.11 -8.98 -2.21
C ASP A 242 -14.86 -10.32 -2.31
N ASN A 243 -14.99 -10.86 -3.53
CA ASN A 243 -15.57 -12.18 -3.75
C ASN A 243 -14.78 -13.27 -3.03
N PHE A 244 -13.46 -13.25 -3.14
CA PHE A 244 -12.58 -14.21 -2.48
C PHE A 244 -12.75 -14.18 -0.95
N ILE A 245 -12.72 -12.99 -0.34
CA ILE A 245 -12.92 -12.83 1.10
C ILE A 245 -14.34 -13.26 1.50
N ASN A 246 -15.38 -12.86 0.76
CA ASN A 246 -16.76 -13.26 1.04
C ASN A 246 -16.92 -14.78 1.05
N ASN A 247 -16.31 -15.48 0.09
CA ASN A 247 -16.34 -16.94 0.03
C ASN A 247 -15.66 -17.56 1.27
N LEU A 248 -14.52 -17.02 1.68
CA LEU A 248 -13.81 -17.49 2.88
C LEU A 248 -14.62 -17.27 4.16
N VAL A 249 -15.27 -16.09 4.31
CA VAL A 249 -16.15 -15.80 5.44
C VAL A 249 -17.36 -16.73 5.46
N ALA A 250 -18.03 -16.92 4.32
CA ALA A 250 -19.21 -17.78 4.22
C ALA A 250 -18.89 -19.25 4.59
N GLU A 251 -17.77 -19.77 4.09
CA GLU A 251 -17.34 -21.13 4.43
C GLU A 251 -16.87 -21.29 5.90
N HIS A 252 -16.48 -20.20 6.56
CA HIS A 252 -16.07 -20.21 7.97
C HIS A 252 -17.28 -20.28 8.90
N THR A 253 -18.31 -19.45 8.66
CA THR A 253 -19.55 -19.39 9.46
C THR A 253 -20.30 -20.74 9.51
N PHE A 254 -20.21 -21.54 8.44
CA PHE A 254 -20.86 -22.86 8.40
C PHE A 254 -20.23 -23.90 9.36
N LYS A 255 -19.00 -23.66 9.86
CA LYS A 255 -18.20 -24.68 10.57
C LYS A 255 -17.88 -24.33 12.03
N THR A 256 -18.35 -23.19 12.55
CA THR A 256 -17.98 -22.65 13.86
C THR A 256 -18.55 -23.41 15.06
N SER A 257 -19.39 -24.44 14.85
CA SER A 257 -20.06 -25.18 15.92
C SER A 257 -19.16 -26.12 16.75
N SER A 258 -17.84 -26.18 16.53
CA SER A 258 -16.97 -27.18 17.20
C SER A 258 -15.51 -26.80 17.49
N LYS A 259 -15.08 -25.53 17.42
CA LYS A 259 -13.65 -25.18 17.56
C LYS A 259 -13.25 -24.72 18.97
N THR A 260 -12.10 -25.22 19.44
CA THR A 260 -11.46 -24.87 20.72
C THR A 260 -10.60 -23.60 20.67
N GLU A 261 -10.18 -23.15 19.48
CA GLU A 261 -9.35 -21.94 19.30
C GLU A 261 -10.00 -20.92 18.35
N GLU A 262 -10.07 -19.67 18.81
CA GLU A 262 -10.66 -18.52 18.09
C GLU A 262 -9.72 -18.04 16.96
N THR A 263 -10.22 -17.93 15.73
CA THR A 263 -9.46 -17.38 14.58
C THR A 263 -9.47 -15.85 14.57
N LEU A 264 -8.65 -15.22 13.72
CA LEU A 264 -8.71 -13.75 13.52
C LEU A 264 -10.12 -13.29 13.11
N LEU A 265 -10.73 -14.02 12.17
CA LEU A 265 -12.08 -13.69 11.69
C LEU A 265 -13.10 -13.80 12.82
N ASP A 266 -13.02 -14.82 13.68
CA ASP A 266 -13.91 -14.96 14.85
C ASP A 266 -13.81 -13.74 15.78
N VAL A 267 -12.58 -13.31 16.10
CA VAL A 267 -12.35 -12.12 16.93
C VAL A 267 -12.99 -10.89 16.28
N LEU A 268 -12.71 -10.66 14.99
CA LEU A 268 -13.23 -9.48 14.28
C LEU A 268 -14.75 -9.49 14.16
N LEU A 269 -15.37 -10.65 13.93
CA LEU A 269 -16.83 -10.79 13.88
C LEU A 269 -17.46 -10.54 15.26
N ARG A 270 -16.89 -11.09 16.33
CA ARG A 270 -17.32 -10.81 17.71
C ARG A 270 -17.27 -9.32 18.05
N LEU A 271 -16.22 -8.63 17.58
CA LEU A 271 -16.05 -7.19 17.79
C LEU A 271 -16.99 -6.35 16.93
N LYS A 272 -17.30 -6.81 15.71
CA LYS A 272 -18.30 -6.21 14.82
C LYS A 272 -19.66 -6.09 15.51
N ASP A 273 -20.02 -7.09 16.30
CA ASP A 273 -21.30 -7.17 16.99
C ASP A 273 -21.25 -6.54 18.41
N SER A 274 -20.10 -6.01 18.84
CA SER A 274 -19.91 -5.32 20.12
C SER A 274 -20.26 -3.84 20.05
N ALA A 275 -20.86 -3.31 21.11
CA ALA A 275 -21.15 -1.88 21.26
C ALA A 275 -19.90 -1.00 21.47
N GLU A 276 -18.76 -1.59 21.87
CA GLU A 276 -17.55 -0.84 22.21
C GLU A 276 -16.79 -0.30 20.98
N PHE A 277 -16.85 -1.02 19.85
CA PHE A 277 -16.23 -0.63 18.59
C PHE A 277 -16.97 -1.25 17.39
N PRO A 278 -18.08 -0.64 16.94
CA PRO A 278 -18.91 -1.21 15.88
C PRO A 278 -18.16 -1.17 14.55
N LEU A 279 -17.51 -2.28 14.21
CA LEU A 279 -16.92 -2.48 12.90
C LEU A 279 -18.04 -2.67 11.87
N THR A 280 -17.84 -2.16 10.66
CA THR A 280 -18.66 -2.57 9.52
C THR A 280 -18.11 -3.88 8.93
N ALA A 281 -18.91 -4.54 8.08
CA ALA A 281 -18.42 -5.69 7.31
C ALA A 281 -17.19 -5.32 6.47
N ASP A 282 -17.18 -4.14 5.86
CA ASP A 282 -16.04 -3.63 5.10
C ASP A 282 -14.81 -3.42 5.98
N ASN A 283 -14.97 -2.96 7.23
CA ASN A 283 -13.84 -2.83 8.14
C ASN A 283 -13.22 -4.19 8.47
N VAL A 284 -14.04 -5.22 8.72
CA VAL A 284 -13.53 -6.59 8.96
C VAL A 284 -12.69 -7.05 7.77
N LYS A 285 -13.19 -6.89 6.54
CA LYS A 285 -12.46 -7.24 5.31
C LYS A 285 -11.17 -6.42 5.16
N ALA A 286 -11.23 -5.12 5.45
CA ALA A 286 -10.09 -4.22 5.38
C ALA A 286 -8.97 -4.65 6.33
N ILE A 287 -9.32 -5.08 7.55
CA ILE A 287 -8.35 -5.50 8.57
C ILE A 287 -7.72 -6.84 8.22
N ILE A 288 -8.50 -7.79 7.68
CA ILE A 288 -8.00 -9.10 7.23
C ILE A 288 -7.02 -8.97 6.05
N LEU A 289 -7.17 -7.92 5.24
CA LEU A 289 -6.33 -7.70 4.06
C LEU A 289 -4.90 -7.20 4.40
N VAL A 290 -4.68 -6.70 5.62
CA VAL A 290 -3.37 -6.17 6.06
C VAL A 290 -2.42 -7.30 6.43
#